data_AF-A0AAQ3JQA3-F1
#
_entry.id   AF-A0AAQ3JQA3-F1
#
_cell.length_a   1.000
_cell.length_b   1.000
_cell.length_c   1.000
_cell.angle_alpha   90.00
_cell.angle_beta   90.00
_cell.angle_gamma   90.00
#
_symmetry.space_group_name_H-M   'P 1'
#
loop_
_entity.id
_entity.type
_entity.pdbx_description
1 polymer ?
#
loop_
_entity_poly.entity_id
_entity_poly.type
_entity_poly.pdbx_seq_one_letter_code
_entity_poly.pdbx_strand_id
1 'polypeptide(L)'
;MWWAWDQQQKQLRRPENRGLLLTAVILLWLLLMLVTPRIPHTPSLHLFADMRNFLGVPNTLNVLTSFPFLLIGVPGLVLCLSGCCFGISLRGEMWGWVFHFAGIAAAAFGSAYYHLKPDYDRVVWDRLPMMMSAASLLSILVIERIDERTGITCLFSLTTLVLVSIACERTFDDLRLCMMFHIVPCIAIPALLFLFAPKYTHSRLWFCATGRTINSMLYILFTTSSMIYSYVVDDKLQILMRYLHQNPIPL
;
A
#
# COMPACT_ATOMS: atom_id res chain seq x y z
N MET A 1 1.39 28.97 20.21
CA MET A 1 1.35 27.64 19.53
C MET A 1 1.25 27.76 18.01
N TRP A 2 0.27 28.51 17.48
CA TRP A 2 0.10 28.74 16.04
C TRP A 2 1.30 29.40 15.33
N TRP A 3 1.96 30.37 15.96
CA TRP A 3 3.13 31.04 15.39
C TRP A 3 4.31 30.07 15.17
N ALA A 4 4.60 29.20 16.14
CA ALA A 4 5.68 28.22 16.03
C ALA A 4 5.40 27.19 14.92
N TRP A 5 4.14 26.78 14.74
CA TRP A 5 3.73 25.87 13.67
C TRP A 5 3.88 26.50 12.28
N ASP A 6 3.50 27.77 12.13
CA ASP A 6 3.68 28.50 10.86
C ASP A 6 5.16 28.69 10.50
N GLN A 7 6.02 28.98 11.50
CA GLN A 7 7.47 29.04 11.29
C GLN A 7 8.06 27.67 10.88
N GLN A 8 7.60 26.59 11.51
CA GLN A 8 8.01 25.23 11.16
C GLN A 8 7.62 24.86 9.72
N GLN A 9 6.40 25.23 9.28
CA GLN A 9 6.00 25.01 7.89
C GLN A 9 6.81 25.82 6.89
N LYS A 10 7.09 27.09 7.20
CA LYS A 10 7.96 27.94 6.37
C LYS A 10 9.37 27.36 6.25
N GLN A 11 9.89 26.78 7.33
CA GLN A 11 11.18 26.12 7.33
C GLN A 11 11.17 24.82 6.48
N LEU A 12 10.16 23.97 6.63
CA LEU A 12 10.00 22.75 5.83
C LEU A 12 9.78 23.02 4.33
N ARG A 13 9.19 24.16 3.98
CA ARG A 13 8.99 24.56 2.57
C ARG A 13 10.26 25.02 1.87
N ARG A 14 11.32 25.36 2.62
CA ARG A 14 12.59 25.77 1.99
C ARG A 14 13.18 24.61 1.19
N PRO A 15 13.62 24.85 -0.06
CA PRO A 15 14.08 23.79 -0.95
C PRO A 15 15.24 22.98 -0.36
N GLU A 16 16.14 23.64 0.37
CA GLU A 16 17.26 23.03 1.10
C GLU A 16 16.81 21.97 2.13
N ASN A 17 15.77 22.26 2.91
CA ASN A 17 15.25 21.35 3.94
C ASN A 17 14.43 20.21 3.32
N ARG A 18 13.70 20.49 2.21
CA ARG A 18 13.00 19.44 1.45
C ARG A 18 13.97 18.42 0.88
N GLY A 19 15.08 18.88 0.30
CA GLY A 19 16.14 18.00 -0.22
C GLY A 19 16.70 17.12 0.89
N LEU A 20 17.09 17.72 2.01
CA LEU A 20 17.63 16.98 3.15
C LEU A 20 16.65 15.93 3.70
N LEU A 21 15.37 16.27 3.85
CA LEU A 21 14.34 15.35 4.32
C LEU A 21 14.12 14.19 3.35
N LEU A 22 14.05 14.47 2.05
CA LEU A 22 13.92 13.43 1.03
C LEU A 22 15.14 12.50 1.05
N THR A 23 16.35 13.06 1.13
CA THR A 23 17.58 12.28 1.26
C THR A 23 17.56 11.43 2.53
N ALA A 24 17.14 11.98 3.67
CA ALA A 24 17.05 11.24 4.93
C ALA A 24 16.02 10.09 4.85
N VAL A 25 14.86 10.32 4.23
CA VAL A 25 13.84 9.28 4.01
C VAL A 25 14.36 8.19 3.08
N ILE A 26 15.04 8.55 1.99
CA ILE A 26 15.65 7.59 1.05
C ILE A 26 16.76 6.78 1.75
N LEU A 27 17.62 7.42 2.54
CA LEU A 27 18.68 6.74 3.28
C LEU A 27 18.13 5.79 4.34
N LEU A 28 17.14 6.24 5.12
CA LEU A 28 16.43 5.40 6.07
C LEU A 28 15.80 4.20 5.37
N TRP A 29 15.20 4.43 4.21
CA TRP A 29 14.61 3.37 3.41
C TRP A 29 15.65 2.35 2.91
N LEU A 30 16.78 2.81 2.36
CA LEU A 30 17.88 1.95 1.93
C LEU A 30 18.45 1.15 3.11
N LEU A 31 18.57 1.77 4.28
CA LEU A 31 18.99 1.10 5.51
C LEU A 31 18.01 -0.01 5.91
N LEU A 32 16.70 0.26 5.86
CA LEU A 32 15.68 -0.76 6.15
C LEU A 32 15.76 -1.93 5.16
N MET A 33 15.98 -1.65 3.86
CA MET A 33 16.19 -2.69 2.84
C MET A 33 17.49 -3.47 3.03
N LEU A 34 18.52 -2.86 3.62
CA LEU A 34 19.78 -3.56 3.90
C LEU A 34 19.66 -4.46 5.14
N VAL A 35 18.96 -3.98 6.18
CA VAL A 35 18.88 -4.66 7.48
C VAL A 35 17.79 -5.73 7.53
N THR A 36 16.69 -5.53 6.81
CA THR A 36 15.61 -6.53 6.78
C THR A 36 15.99 -7.71 5.89
N PRO A 37 15.79 -8.96 6.33
CA PRO A 37 15.99 -10.11 5.46
C PRO A 37 14.99 -10.08 4.29
N ARG A 38 15.38 -10.65 3.15
CA ARG A 38 14.49 -10.86 2.01
C ARG A 38 13.23 -11.60 2.44
N ILE A 39 12.08 -11.18 1.94
CA ILE A 39 10.78 -11.80 2.23
C ILE A 39 10.34 -12.56 0.96
N PRO A 40 10.58 -13.89 0.89
CA PRO A 40 10.15 -14.69 -0.25
C PRO A 40 8.65 -14.98 -0.21
N HIS A 41 8.12 -15.41 -1.35
CA HIS A 41 6.79 -16.02 -1.35
C HIS A 41 6.78 -17.30 -0.51
N THR A 42 5.68 -17.52 0.23
CA THR A 42 5.44 -18.80 0.91
C THR A 42 4.21 -19.49 0.34
N PRO A 43 4.20 -20.84 0.27
CA PRO A 43 3.02 -21.59 -0.15
C PRO A 43 1.76 -21.29 0.67
N SER A 44 1.94 -20.89 1.93
CA SER A 44 0.86 -20.50 2.84
C SER A 44 0.09 -19.25 2.40
N LEU A 45 0.64 -18.44 1.49
CA LEU A 45 -0.02 -17.25 0.94
C LEU A 45 -1.33 -17.59 0.21
N HIS A 46 -1.43 -18.79 -0.33
CA HIS A 46 -2.57 -19.25 -1.12
C HIS A 46 -3.62 -20.00 -0.28
N LEU A 47 -3.37 -20.17 1.03
CA LEU A 47 -4.30 -20.82 1.94
C LEU A 47 -5.21 -19.76 2.57
N PHE A 48 -6.45 -19.70 2.09
CA PHE A 48 -7.43 -18.77 2.64
C PHE A 48 -8.21 -19.38 3.81
N ALA A 49 -8.75 -18.52 4.67
CA ALA A 49 -9.68 -18.94 5.71
C ALA A 49 -10.97 -19.53 5.13
N ASP A 50 -11.40 -19.02 3.97
CA ASP A 50 -12.53 -19.57 3.22
C ASP A 50 -12.05 -20.41 2.03
N MET A 51 -12.17 -21.73 2.15
CA MET A 51 -11.90 -22.71 1.09
C MET A 51 -13.18 -23.36 0.55
N ARG A 52 -14.34 -22.80 0.89
CA ARG A 52 -15.65 -23.33 0.49
C ARG A 52 -15.91 -23.06 -0.99
N ASN A 53 -16.67 -23.96 -1.61
CA ASN A 53 -17.17 -23.80 -2.96
C ASN A 53 -18.69 -23.70 -2.91
N PHE A 54 -19.22 -22.51 -3.14
CA PHE A 54 -20.65 -22.27 -3.33
C PHE A 54 -20.91 -21.99 -4.81
N LEU A 55 -21.94 -22.65 -5.37
CA LEU A 55 -22.41 -22.45 -6.74
C LEU A 55 -21.33 -22.64 -7.82
N GLY A 56 -20.33 -23.49 -7.56
CA GLY A 56 -19.23 -23.76 -8.50
C GLY A 56 -18.08 -22.76 -8.44
N VAL A 57 -18.14 -21.75 -7.56
CA VAL A 57 -17.09 -20.74 -7.37
C VAL A 57 -16.21 -21.14 -6.19
N PRO A 58 -14.92 -21.50 -6.38
CA PRO A 58 -14.00 -21.77 -5.27
C PRO A 58 -13.70 -20.50 -4.48
N ASN A 59 -13.39 -20.66 -3.18
CA ASN A 59 -13.04 -19.55 -2.28
C ASN A 59 -14.10 -18.43 -2.31
N THR A 60 -15.38 -18.81 -2.37
CA THR A 60 -16.48 -17.94 -2.79
C THR A 60 -16.53 -16.64 -2.01
N LEU A 61 -16.34 -16.67 -0.69
CA LEU A 61 -16.43 -15.44 0.11
C LEU A 61 -15.29 -14.48 -0.22
N ASN A 62 -14.08 -14.99 -0.49
CA ASN A 62 -12.96 -14.12 -0.88
C ASN A 62 -13.23 -13.44 -2.23
N VAL A 63 -13.79 -14.18 -3.20
CA VAL A 63 -14.20 -13.62 -4.50
C VAL A 63 -15.33 -12.60 -4.32
N LEU A 64 -16.31 -12.91 -3.46
CA LEU A 64 -17.44 -12.01 -3.21
C LEU A 64 -17.01 -10.71 -2.54
N THR A 65 -16.01 -10.76 -1.64
CA THR A 65 -15.47 -9.57 -0.98
C THR A 65 -14.71 -8.63 -1.92
N SER A 66 -14.45 -9.02 -3.17
CA SER A 66 -13.88 -8.14 -4.20
C SER A 66 -14.91 -7.21 -4.87
N PHE A 67 -16.22 -7.57 -4.88
CA PHE A 67 -17.26 -6.76 -5.52
C PHE A 67 -17.46 -5.34 -4.95
N PRO A 68 -17.35 -5.11 -3.62
CA PRO A 68 -17.40 -3.75 -3.07
C PRO A 68 -16.40 -2.79 -3.72
N PHE A 69 -15.25 -3.27 -4.19
CA PHE A 69 -14.30 -2.44 -4.92
C PHE A 69 -14.88 -1.94 -6.26
N LEU A 70 -15.66 -2.74 -6.99
CA LEU A 70 -16.35 -2.28 -8.21
C LEU A 70 -17.37 -1.18 -7.91
N LEU A 71 -18.16 -1.36 -6.84
CA LEU A 71 -19.22 -0.42 -6.46
C LEU A 71 -18.66 0.97 -6.10
N ILE A 72 -17.40 1.03 -5.66
CA ILE A 72 -16.71 2.28 -5.34
C ILE A 72 -15.90 2.78 -6.54
N GLY A 73 -15.14 1.89 -7.17
CA GLY A 73 -14.19 2.21 -8.23
C GLY A 73 -14.86 2.70 -9.51
N VAL A 74 -15.91 2.02 -9.98
CA VAL A 74 -16.55 2.35 -11.26
C VAL A 74 -17.27 3.70 -11.19
N PRO A 75 -18.15 3.99 -10.21
CA PRO A 75 -18.78 5.31 -10.14
C PRO A 75 -17.76 6.43 -9.94
N GLY A 76 -16.74 6.22 -9.10
CA GLY A 76 -15.67 7.20 -8.90
C GLY A 76 -14.90 7.49 -10.20
N LEU A 77 -14.56 6.45 -10.97
CA LEU A 77 -13.89 6.60 -12.25
C LEU A 77 -14.77 7.32 -13.28
N VAL A 78 -16.05 6.95 -13.38
CA VAL A 78 -17.01 7.62 -14.29
C VAL A 78 -17.12 9.10 -13.94
N LEU A 79 -17.28 9.45 -12.65
CA LEU A 79 -17.34 10.84 -12.22
C LEU A 79 -16.07 11.63 -12.60
N CYS A 80 -14.90 11.00 -12.52
CA CYS A 80 -13.63 11.59 -12.95
C CYS A 80 -13.58 11.85 -14.45
N LEU A 81 -14.00 10.87 -15.25
CA LEU A 81 -13.96 10.96 -16.70
C LEU A 81 -15.04 11.90 -17.26
N SER A 82 -16.18 12.04 -16.58
CA SER A 82 -17.25 12.95 -16.94
C SER A 82 -16.96 14.42 -16.59
N GLY A 83 -15.84 14.72 -15.92
CA GLY A 83 -15.49 16.08 -15.51
C GLY A 83 -16.37 16.64 -14.39
N CYS A 84 -17.20 15.80 -13.76
CA CYS A 84 -18.12 16.19 -12.68
C CYS A 84 -17.44 16.18 -11.28
N CYS A 85 -16.11 16.18 -11.23
CA CYS A 85 -15.38 16.08 -9.97
C CYS A 85 -15.43 17.36 -9.13
N PHE A 86 -16.38 17.39 -8.20
CA PHE A 86 -16.27 17.96 -6.85
C PHE A 86 -15.46 19.27 -6.69
N GLY A 87 -15.65 20.27 -7.56
CA GLY A 87 -14.98 21.57 -7.41
C GLY A 87 -13.44 21.49 -7.38
N ILE A 88 -12.86 20.46 -8.00
CA ILE A 88 -11.41 20.28 -8.10
C ILE A 88 -10.80 21.45 -8.87
N SER A 89 -9.84 22.13 -8.25
CA SER A 89 -9.24 23.35 -8.81
C SER A 89 -8.04 23.07 -9.73
N LEU A 90 -7.41 21.89 -9.63
CA LEU A 90 -6.14 21.57 -10.30
C LEU A 90 -6.29 20.37 -11.25
N ARG A 91 -5.69 20.47 -12.44
CA ARG A 91 -5.80 19.43 -13.47
C ARG A 91 -5.04 18.16 -13.07
N GLY A 92 -3.96 18.29 -12.31
CA GLY A 92 -3.19 17.18 -11.76
C GLY A 92 -3.98 16.31 -10.77
N GLU A 93 -4.88 16.91 -9.98
CA GLU A 93 -5.72 16.16 -9.02
C GLU A 93 -6.64 15.18 -9.77
N MET A 94 -7.15 15.57 -10.93
CA MET A 94 -8.00 14.68 -11.75
C MET A 94 -7.26 13.42 -12.19
N TRP A 95 -6.01 13.54 -12.67
CA TRP A 95 -5.21 12.37 -13.05
C TRP A 95 -4.97 11.43 -11.87
N GLY A 96 -4.68 11.99 -10.70
CA GLY A 96 -4.57 11.19 -9.48
C GLY A 96 -5.87 10.45 -9.16
N TRP A 97 -7.02 11.12 -9.20
CA TRP A 97 -8.31 10.46 -8.93
C TRP A 97 -8.64 9.37 -9.96
N VAL A 98 -8.36 9.61 -11.25
CA VAL A 98 -8.52 8.61 -12.31
C VAL A 98 -7.69 7.37 -12.01
N PHE A 99 -6.40 7.51 -11.73
CA PHE A 99 -5.52 6.39 -11.39
C PHE A 99 -5.98 5.66 -10.11
N HIS A 100 -6.46 6.41 -9.11
CA HIS A 100 -6.94 5.84 -7.86
C HIS A 100 -8.17 4.96 -8.09
N PHE A 101 -9.21 5.49 -8.72
CA PHE A 101 -10.46 4.77 -8.95
C PHE A 101 -10.33 3.68 -10.02
N ALA A 102 -9.49 3.88 -11.04
CA ALA A 102 -9.14 2.83 -11.99
C ALA A 102 -8.42 1.67 -11.27
N GLY A 103 -7.49 1.98 -10.36
CA GLY A 103 -6.84 0.98 -9.51
C GLY A 103 -7.82 0.22 -8.62
N ILE A 104 -8.77 0.90 -7.97
CA ILE A 104 -9.82 0.25 -7.17
C ILE A 104 -10.71 -0.65 -8.03
N ALA A 105 -11.16 -0.18 -9.20
CA ALA A 105 -11.97 -1.00 -10.10
C ALA A 105 -11.21 -2.23 -10.62
N ALA A 106 -9.95 -2.04 -11.01
CA ALA A 106 -9.08 -3.12 -11.45
C ALA A 106 -8.74 -4.11 -10.31
N ALA A 107 -8.64 -3.64 -9.06
CA ALA A 107 -8.43 -4.50 -7.89
C ALA A 107 -9.56 -5.51 -7.73
N ALA A 108 -10.81 -5.14 -8.02
CA ALA A 108 -11.92 -6.09 -7.97
C ALA A 108 -11.72 -7.28 -8.91
N PHE A 109 -11.32 -7.01 -10.16
CA PHE A 109 -11.10 -8.04 -11.17
C PHE A 109 -9.85 -8.86 -10.87
N GLY A 110 -8.75 -8.19 -10.52
CA GLY A 110 -7.50 -8.85 -10.15
C GLY A 110 -7.63 -9.74 -8.94
N SER A 111 -8.36 -9.27 -7.93
CA SER A 111 -8.65 -10.01 -6.71
C SER A 111 -9.54 -11.21 -6.98
N ALA A 112 -10.64 -11.05 -7.74
CA ALA A 112 -11.47 -12.18 -8.14
C ALA A 112 -10.65 -13.21 -8.95
N TYR A 113 -9.83 -12.75 -9.90
CA TYR A 113 -8.99 -13.59 -10.74
C TYR A 113 -7.98 -14.42 -9.94
N TYR A 114 -7.37 -13.83 -8.91
CA TYR A 114 -6.49 -14.51 -7.99
C TYR A 114 -7.24 -15.51 -7.09
N HIS A 115 -8.32 -15.09 -6.43
CA HIS A 115 -9.04 -15.95 -5.48
C HIS A 115 -9.75 -17.13 -6.15
N LEU A 116 -10.14 -17.02 -7.42
CA LEU A 116 -10.69 -18.14 -8.19
C LEU A 116 -9.69 -19.28 -8.39
N LYS A 117 -8.40 -18.95 -8.53
CA LYS A 117 -7.34 -19.95 -8.70
C LYS A 117 -6.01 -19.40 -8.16
N PRO A 118 -5.74 -19.54 -6.85
CA PRO A 118 -4.57 -18.92 -6.23
C PRO A 118 -3.27 -19.46 -6.80
N ASP A 119 -2.44 -18.57 -7.33
CA ASP A 119 -1.07 -18.86 -7.75
C ASP A 119 -0.22 -17.59 -7.80
N TYR A 120 1.10 -17.75 -7.92
CA TYR A 120 2.07 -16.65 -7.93
C TYR A 120 1.99 -15.76 -9.18
N ASP A 121 1.50 -16.25 -10.30
CA ASP A 121 1.32 -15.43 -11.51
C ASP A 121 0.06 -14.56 -11.40
N ARG A 122 -0.96 -15.03 -10.69
CA ARG A 122 -2.24 -14.33 -10.51
C ARG A 122 -2.23 -13.31 -9.40
N VAL A 123 -1.52 -13.56 -8.30
CA VAL A 123 -1.47 -12.65 -7.15
C VAL A 123 -0.94 -11.25 -7.52
N VAL A 124 -0.10 -11.17 -8.56
CA VAL A 124 0.38 -9.89 -9.12
C VAL A 124 -0.79 -9.00 -9.55
N TRP A 125 -1.84 -9.59 -10.12
CA TRP A 125 -3.01 -8.86 -10.60
C TRP A 125 -3.91 -8.37 -9.46
N ASP A 126 -3.86 -8.99 -8.28
CA ASP A 126 -4.51 -8.49 -7.07
C ASP A 126 -3.70 -7.33 -6.46
N ARG A 127 -2.37 -7.48 -6.36
CA ARG A 127 -1.48 -6.49 -5.73
C ARG A 127 -1.28 -5.22 -6.56
N LEU A 128 -1.02 -5.36 -7.87
CA LEU A 128 -0.67 -4.24 -8.73
C LEU A 128 -1.72 -3.12 -8.69
N PRO A 129 -3.03 -3.39 -8.87
CA PRO A 129 -4.05 -2.34 -8.83
C PRO A 129 -4.16 -1.65 -7.47
N MET A 130 -4.01 -2.39 -6.36
CA MET A 130 -4.03 -1.82 -5.01
C MET A 130 -2.85 -0.86 -4.80
N MET A 131 -1.64 -1.25 -5.20
CA MET A 131 -0.45 -0.40 -5.08
C MET A 131 -0.55 0.85 -5.95
N MET A 132 -1.05 0.71 -7.19
CA MET A 132 -1.30 1.85 -8.08
C MET A 132 -2.30 2.83 -7.45
N SER A 133 -3.36 2.30 -6.84
CA SER A 133 -4.37 3.10 -6.16
C SER A 133 -3.80 3.87 -4.96
N ALA A 134 -2.96 3.21 -4.16
CA ALA A 134 -2.31 3.81 -2.99
C ALA A 134 -1.24 4.85 -3.37
N ALA A 135 -0.41 4.56 -4.37
CA ALA A 135 0.56 5.49 -4.94
C ALA A 135 -0.13 6.76 -5.46
N SER A 136 -1.22 6.58 -6.19
CA SER A 136 -2.00 7.70 -6.70
C SER A 136 -2.62 8.53 -5.57
N LEU A 137 -3.19 7.88 -4.55
CA LEU A 137 -3.79 8.56 -3.41
C LEU A 137 -2.77 9.44 -2.66
N LEU A 138 -1.56 8.95 -2.45
CA LEU A 138 -0.48 9.72 -1.85
C LEU A 138 -0.09 10.91 -2.73
N SER A 139 -0.04 10.74 -4.05
CA SER A 139 0.26 11.83 -4.98
C SER A 139 -0.80 12.94 -4.96
N ILE A 140 -2.09 12.60 -4.86
CA ILE A 140 -3.18 13.58 -4.74
C ILE A 140 -2.99 14.42 -3.48
N LEU A 141 -2.64 13.79 -2.36
CA LEU A 141 -2.36 14.50 -1.12
C LEU A 141 -1.15 15.44 -1.26
N VAL A 142 -0.11 15.04 -1.98
CA VAL A 142 1.04 15.91 -2.28
C VAL A 142 0.61 17.10 -3.14
N ILE A 143 -0.25 16.90 -4.16
CA ILE A 143 -0.82 17.99 -4.96
C ILE A 143 -1.57 18.99 -4.08
N GLU A 144 -2.41 18.48 -3.17
CA GLU A 144 -3.23 19.30 -2.28
C GLU A 144 -2.39 20.10 -1.28
N ARG A 145 -1.35 19.48 -0.71
CA ARG A 145 -0.58 20.02 0.44
C ARG A 145 0.63 20.84 0.07
N ILE A 146 1.26 20.51 -1.06
CA ILE A 146 2.55 21.07 -1.46
C ILE A 146 2.36 21.91 -2.72
N ASP A 147 2.27 21.26 -3.89
CA ASP A 147 2.01 21.91 -5.17
C ASP A 147 1.70 20.88 -6.27
N GLU A 148 1.05 21.33 -7.36
CA GLU A 148 0.65 20.49 -8.48
C GLU A 148 1.83 19.83 -9.20
N ARG A 149 2.93 20.56 -9.42
CA ARG A 149 4.09 20.03 -10.16
C ARG A 149 4.75 18.91 -9.39
N THR A 150 5.06 19.12 -8.11
CA THR A 150 5.62 18.09 -7.23
C THR A 150 4.70 16.87 -7.18
N GLY A 151 3.39 17.08 -7.06
CA GLY A 151 2.44 15.99 -6.95
C GLY A 151 2.26 15.16 -8.24
N ILE A 152 2.27 15.78 -9.42
CA ILE A 152 2.26 15.06 -10.70
C ILE A 152 3.57 14.28 -10.89
N THR A 153 4.73 14.89 -10.58
CA THR A 153 6.00 14.17 -10.61
C THR A 153 5.99 12.99 -9.64
N CYS A 154 5.40 13.16 -8.46
CA CYS A 154 5.20 12.10 -7.48
C CYS A 154 4.31 10.98 -8.02
N LEU A 155 3.19 11.30 -8.68
CA LEU A 155 2.28 10.33 -9.30
C LEU A 155 3.02 9.41 -10.28
N PHE A 156 3.74 9.99 -11.25
CA PHE A 156 4.47 9.21 -12.25
C PHE A 156 5.63 8.43 -11.61
N SER A 157 6.39 9.04 -10.71
CA SER A 157 7.54 8.39 -10.07
C SER A 157 7.09 7.18 -9.23
N LEU A 158 6.03 7.34 -8.42
CA LEU A 158 5.49 6.25 -7.61
C LEU A 158 4.86 5.17 -8.48
N THR A 159 4.15 5.53 -9.55
CA THR A 159 3.59 4.56 -10.50
C THR A 159 4.67 3.73 -11.19
N THR A 160 5.75 4.38 -11.65
CA THR A 160 6.91 3.65 -12.20
C THR A 160 7.54 2.76 -11.14
N LEU A 161 7.67 3.25 -9.90
CA LEU A 161 8.21 2.45 -8.80
C LEU A 161 7.32 1.24 -8.48
N VAL A 162 5.99 1.33 -8.61
CA VAL A 162 5.08 0.18 -8.49
C VAL A 162 5.42 -0.88 -9.54
N LEU A 163 5.58 -0.48 -10.80
CA LEU A 163 5.92 -1.42 -11.89
C LEU A 163 7.30 -2.07 -11.66
N VAL A 164 8.29 -1.28 -11.26
CA VAL A 164 9.62 -1.78 -10.90
C VAL A 164 9.52 -2.75 -9.71
N SER A 165 8.70 -2.44 -8.71
CA SER A 165 8.52 -3.29 -7.53
C SER A 165 7.94 -4.65 -7.90
N ILE A 166 6.93 -4.69 -8.79
CA ILE A 166 6.39 -5.94 -9.32
C ILE A 166 7.45 -6.71 -10.12
N ALA A 167 8.22 -6.02 -10.97
CA ALA A 167 9.29 -6.68 -11.73
C ALA A 167 10.35 -7.29 -10.80
N CYS A 168 10.76 -6.55 -9.76
CA CYS A 168 11.68 -7.02 -8.75
C CYS A 168 11.12 -8.19 -7.94
N GLU A 169 9.85 -8.13 -7.53
CA GLU A 169 9.15 -9.22 -6.86
C GLU A 169 9.20 -10.49 -7.73
N ARG A 170 8.97 -10.37 -9.03
CA ARG A 170 8.92 -11.50 -9.97
C ARG A 170 10.30 -12.09 -10.27
N THR A 171 11.32 -11.25 -10.38
CA THR A 171 12.68 -11.68 -10.72
C THR A 171 13.43 -12.20 -9.50
N PHE A 172 13.28 -11.53 -8.36
CA PHE A 172 14.05 -11.81 -7.16
C PHE A 172 13.25 -12.50 -6.08
N ASP A 173 11.95 -12.74 -6.26
CA ASP A 173 11.07 -13.35 -5.27
C ASP A 173 11.24 -12.66 -3.89
N ASP A 174 11.11 -11.34 -3.91
CA ASP A 174 11.27 -10.46 -2.75
C ASP A 174 10.12 -9.44 -2.69
N LEU A 175 9.24 -9.60 -1.70
CA LEU A 175 8.02 -8.79 -1.57
C LEU A 175 8.26 -7.43 -0.90
N ARG A 176 9.46 -7.17 -0.37
CA ARG A 176 9.72 -5.98 0.47
C ARG A 176 9.34 -4.67 -0.22
N LEU A 177 9.68 -4.53 -1.51
CA LEU A 177 9.36 -3.34 -2.30
C LEU A 177 7.85 -3.14 -2.45
N CYS A 178 7.11 -4.21 -2.73
CA CYS A 178 5.66 -4.17 -2.86
C CYS A 178 4.95 -3.88 -1.53
N MET A 179 5.46 -4.41 -0.41
CA MET A 179 4.90 -4.16 0.92
C MET A 179 4.96 -2.67 1.32
N MET A 180 5.94 -1.92 0.82
CA MET A 180 6.05 -0.50 1.13
C MET A 180 4.87 0.34 0.65
N PHE A 181 4.25 -0.03 -0.47
CA PHE A 181 3.09 0.69 -0.98
C PHE A 181 1.87 0.58 -0.06
N HIS A 182 1.93 -0.27 0.96
CA HIS A 182 0.93 -0.37 2.01
C HIS A 182 1.38 0.35 3.28
N ILE A 183 2.65 0.20 3.68
CA ILE A 183 3.20 0.81 4.89
C ILE A 183 3.38 2.33 4.73
N VAL A 184 4.00 2.77 3.63
CA VAL A 184 4.37 4.17 3.41
C VAL A 184 3.13 5.08 3.41
N PRO A 185 2.03 4.80 2.69
CA PRO A 185 0.84 5.65 2.75
C PRO A 185 0.22 5.73 4.16
N CYS A 186 0.27 4.65 4.95
CA CYS A 186 -0.26 4.66 6.32
C CYS A 186 0.49 5.63 7.25
N ILE A 187 1.77 5.91 6.98
CA ILE A 187 2.59 6.85 7.75
C ILE A 187 2.59 8.23 7.09
N ALA A 188 2.82 8.27 5.78
CA ALA A 188 2.98 9.48 5.00
C ALA A 188 1.70 10.32 4.96
N ILE A 189 0.52 9.71 4.86
CA ILE A 189 -0.74 10.46 4.84
C ILE A 189 -0.94 11.22 6.16
N PRO A 190 -0.94 10.58 7.35
CA PRO A 190 -1.03 11.32 8.62
C PRO A 190 0.07 12.36 8.80
N ALA A 191 1.31 12.03 8.43
CA ALA A 191 2.43 12.96 8.53
C ALA A 191 2.21 14.22 7.67
N LEU A 192 1.78 14.06 6.41
CA LEU A 192 1.50 15.18 5.52
C LEU A 192 0.30 16.01 6.00
N LEU A 193 -0.74 15.38 6.55
CA LEU A 193 -1.89 16.09 7.14
C LEU A 193 -1.49 16.92 8.38
N PHE A 194 -0.55 16.42 9.18
CA PHE A 194 -0.06 17.13 10.36
C PHE A 194 0.92 18.26 10.01
N LEU A 195 1.81 18.00 9.04
CA LEU A 195 2.90 18.90 8.68
C LEU A 195 2.48 20.02 7.72
N PHE A 196 1.43 19.85 6.91
CA PHE A 196 1.04 20.82 5.88
C PHE A 196 -0.42 21.27 6.01
N ALA A 197 -0.64 22.58 5.92
CA ALA A 197 -1.96 23.18 5.98
C ALA A 197 -2.86 22.69 4.84
N PRO A 198 -4.16 22.44 5.10
CA PRO A 198 -5.09 22.00 4.08
C PRO A 198 -5.44 23.12 3.10
N LYS A 199 -5.56 22.77 1.82
CA LYS A 199 -6.08 23.68 0.78
C LYS A 199 -7.61 23.69 0.73
N TYR A 200 -8.24 22.56 1.11
CA TYR A 200 -9.69 22.39 1.06
C TYR A 200 -10.30 22.22 2.47
N THR A 201 -11.56 22.65 2.62
CA THR A 201 -12.33 22.64 3.87
C THR A 201 -12.54 21.24 4.47
N HIS A 202 -12.57 20.20 3.64
CA HIS A 202 -12.88 18.82 4.05
C HIS A 202 -11.65 17.93 4.27
N SER A 203 -10.50 18.51 4.61
CA SER A 203 -9.26 17.79 4.93
C SER A 203 -9.40 16.65 5.93
N ARG A 204 -10.41 16.66 6.81
CA ARG A 204 -10.64 15.58 7.79
C ARG A 204 -11.02 14.25 7.13
N LEU A 205 -11.55 14.27 5.91
CA LEU A 205 -11.88 13.05 5.16
C LEU A 205 -10.64 12.23 4.80
N TRP A 206 -9.45 12.84 4.77
CA TRP A 206 -8.21 12.11 4.59
C TRP A 206 -7.91 11.12 5.73
N PHE A 207 -8.41 11.35 6.95
CA PHE A 207 -8.31 10.34 8.02
C PHE A 207 -9.15 9.09 7.73
N CYS A 208 -10.29 9.25 7.05
CA CYS A 208 -11.07 8.11 6.56
C CYS A 208 -10.31 7.35 5.46
N ALA A 209 -9.57 8.08 4.61
CA ALA A 209 -8.70 7.48 3.60
C ALA A 209 -7.54 6.70 4.25
N THR A 210 -6.92 7.24 5.31
CA THR A 210 -5.92 6.51 6.12
C THR A 210 -6.51 5.25 6.76
N GLY A 211 -7.73 5.32 7.31
CA GLY A 211 -8.41 4.15 7.86
C GLY A 211 -8.58 3.03 6.83
N ARG A 212 -8.88 3.37 5.58
CA ARG A 212 -8.98 2.40 4.48
C ARG A 212 -7.63 1.83 4.05
N THR A 213 -6.57 2.64 3.99
CA THR A 213 -5.22 2.13 3.68
C THR A 213 -4.71 1.21 4.78
N ILE A 214 -5.00 1.51 6.05
CA ILE A 214 -4.68 0.65 7.20
C ILE A 214 -5.46 -0.66 7.11
N ASN A 215 -6.76 -0.63 6.74
CA ASN A 215 -7.54 -1.85 6.55
C ASN A 215 -6.99 -2.71 5.40
N SER A 216 -6.61 -2.11 4.27
CA SER A 216 -5.92 -2.81 3.18
C SER A 216 -4.57 -3.41 3.61
N MET A 217 -3.79 -2.67 4.41
CA MET A 217 -2.56 -3.18 5.01
C MET A 217 -2.84 -4.36 5.95
N LEU A 218 -3.86 -4.28 6.80
CA LEU A 218 -4.31 -5.36 7.70
C LEU A 218 -4.80 -6.58 6.91
N TYR A 219 -5.50 -6.39 5.81
CA TYR A 219 -5.93 -7.47 4.92
C TYR A 219 -4.73 -8.23 4.32
N ILE A 220 -3.70 -7.50 3.89
CA ILE A 220 -2.46 -8.08 3.38
C ILE A 220 -1.66 -8.71 4.51
N LEU A 221 -1.56 -8.07 5.67
CA LEU A 221 -0.96 -8.66 6.86
C LEU A 221 -1.69 -9.92 7.28
N PHE A 222 -3.02 -9.97 7.19
CA PHE A 222 -3.78 -11.17 7.55
C PHE A 222 -3.52 -12.31 6.55
N THR A 223 -3.51 -12.03 5.25
CA THR A 223 -3.16 -13.01 4.21
C THR A 223 -1.67 -13.42 4.22
N THR A 224 -0.77 -12.55 4.68
CA THR A 224 0.67 -12.82 4.85
C THR A 224 1.07 -13.20 6.28
N SER A 225 0.17 -13.17 7.27
CA SER A 225 0.52 -13.41 8.68
C SER A 225 0.82 -14.86 8.97
N SER A 226 0.36 -15.79 8.12
CA SER A 226 0.88 -17.17 8.10
C SER A 226 2.39 -17.21 7.84
N MET A 227 2.96 -16.19 7.17
CA MET A 227 4.38 -16.04 6.86
C MET A 227 5.20 -15.57 8.07
N ILE A 228 4.76 -14.52 8.78
CA ILE A 228 5.45 -14.00 9.98
C ILE A 228 5.33 -14.99 11.14
N TYR A 229 4.16 -15.61 11.33
CA TYR A 229 4.00 -16.65 12.35
C TYR A 229 4.88 -17.85 12.05
N SER A 230 4.95 -18.33 10.80
CA SER A 230 5.80 -19.47 10.46
C SER A 230 7.29 -19.13 10.60
N TYR A 231 7.75 -17.96 10.16
CA TYR A 231 9.17 -17.57 10.29
C TYR A 231 9.61 -17.40 11.75
N VAL A 232 8.80 -16.74 12.57
CA VAL A 232 9.09 -16.52 14.00
C VAL A 232 8.95 -17.82 14.82
N VAL A 233 8.00 -18.68 14.45
CA VAL A 233 7.82 -19.98 15.11
C VAL A 233 8.93 -20.96 14.69
N ASP A 234 9.33 -21.02 13.41
CA ASP A 234 10.42 -21.90 12.96
C ASP A 234 11.74 -21.55 13.61
N ASP A 235 12.10 -20.27 13.70
CA ASP A 235 13.35 -19.85 14.37
C ASP A 235 13.34 -20.27 15.85
N LYS A 236 12.22 -20.07 16.55
CA LYS A 236 12.08 -20.50 17.95
C LYS A 236 12.08 -22.01 18.10
N LEU A 237 11.49 -22.75 17.16
CA LEU A 237 11.46 -24.22 17.16
C LEU A 237 12.85 -24.79 16.88
N GLN A 238 13.61 -24.21 15.96
CA GLN A 238 15.00 -24.60 15.72
C GLN A 238 15.92 -24.31 16.91
N ILE A 239 15.73 -23.17 17.58
CA ILE A 239 16.45 -22.84 18.80
C ILE A 239 16.11 -23.84 19.92
N LEU A 240 14.83 -24.18 20.09
CA LEU A 240 14.38 -25.15 21.08
C LEU A 240 14.90 -26.57 20.77
N MET A 241 14.87 -27.00 19.51
CA MET A 241 15.42 -28.28 19.06
C MET A 241 16.92 -28.37 19.32
N ARG A 242 17.69 -27.30 19.03
CA ARG A 242 19.12 -27.24 19.37
C ARG A 242 19.37 -27.30 20.87
N TYR A 243 18.54 -26.61 21.65
CA TYR A 243 18.64 -26.61 23.11
C TYR A 243 18.37 -28.00 23.71
N LEU A 244 17.33 -28.69 23.24
CA LEU A 244 16.97 -30.05 23.68
C LEU A 244 17.99 -31.10 23.22
N HIS A 245 18.63 -30.90 22.07
CA HIS A 245 19.72 -31.77 21.61
C HIS A 245 20.98 -31.60 22.47
N GLN A 246 21.26 -30.38 22.95
CA GLN A 246 22.40 -30.09 23.83
C GLN A 246 22.14 -30.43 25.30
N ASN A 247 20.88 -30.45 25.74
CA ASN A 247 20.47 -30.72 27.10
C ASN A 247 19.38 -31.81 27.12
N PRO A 248 19.75 -33.08 26.85
CA PRO A 248 18.80 -34.17 26.88
C PRO A 248 18.18 -34.30 28.28
N ILE A 249 16.85 -34.33 28.34
CA ILE A 249 16.13 -34.52 29.61
C ILE A 249 16.33 -35.98 30.04
N PRO A 250 16.88 -36.26 31.23
CA PRO A 250 16.97 -37.62 31.72
C PRO A 250 15.56 -38.17 31.95
N LEU A 251 15.28 -39.32 31.33
CA LEU A 251 14.06 -40.12 31.51
C LEU A 251 13.94 -40.65 32.95
#